data_AF-A0A0R0LFR7-F1
#
_entry.id   AF-A0A0R0LFR7-F1
#
_cell.length_a   1.000
_cell.length_b   1.000
_cell.length_c   1.000
_cell.angle_alpha   90.00
_cell.angle_beta   90.00
_cell.angle_gamma   90.00
#
_symmetry.space_group_name_H-M   'P 1'
#
loop_
_entity.id
_entity.type
_entity.pdbx_description
1 polymer ?
#
loop_
_entity_poly.entity_id
_entity_poly.type
_entity_poly.pdbx_seq_one_letter_code
_entity_poly.pdbx_strand_id
1 'polypeptide(L)' 'MQWNSLEDFFHMGGYGLYVWGSFGICTLAMIIEPWILNSRSQKIKRQVKRLGGQP' A
#
# COMPACT_ATOMS: atom_id res chain seq x y z
N MET A 1 -28.97 -19.86 6.55
CA MET A 1 -28.17 -20.05 5.33
C MET A 1 -28.42 -18.84 4.43
N GLN A 2 -27.42 -18.40 3.65
CA GLN A 2 -27.37 -17.16 2.84
C GLN A 2 -26.90 -15.89 3.56
N TRP A 3 -25.70 -15.95 4.13
CA TRP A 3 -24.81 -14.79 4.06
C TRP A 3 -24.26 -14.75 2.64
N ASN A 4 -25.03 -14.16 1.74
CA ASN A 4 -24.87 -14.35 0.30
C ASN A 4 -23.89 -13.37 -0.35
N SER A 5 -23.52 -12.28 0.33
CA SER A 5 -22.75 -11.23 -0.35
C SER A 5 -21.90 -10.41 0.60
N LEU A 6 -20.70 -10.04 0.12
CA LEU A 6 -19.91 -8.90 0.62
C LEU A 6 -20.76 -7.60 0.69
N GLU A 7 -21.82 -7.51 -0.12
CA GLU A 7 -22.80 -6.43 -0.09
C GLU A 7 -23.53 -6.32 1.26
N ASP A 8 -23.87 -7.42 1.94
CA ASP A 8 -24.58 -7.37 3.24
C ASP A 8 -23.69 -6.80 4.35
N PHE A 9 -22.38 -7.08 4.30
CA PHE A 9 -21.37 -6.50 5.19
C PHE A 9 -21.13 -5.01 4.94
N PHE A 10 -21.13 -4.58 3.68
CA PHE A 10 -21.05 -3.16 3.34
C PHE A 10 -22.35 -2.43 3.67
N HIS A 11 -23.50 -3.10 3.55
CA HIS A 11 -24.84 -2.56 3.79
C HIS A 11 -25.38 -2.75 5.22
N MET A 12 -24.61 -3.32 6.16
CA MET A 12 -24.99 -3.55 7.57
C MET A 12 -25.24 -2.26 8.41
N GLY A 13 -25.48 -1.10 7.77
CA GLY A 13 -25.78 0.16 8.46
C GLY A 13 -24.58 1.09 8.65
N GLY A 14 -23.61 1.08 7.72
CA GLY A 14 -22.52 2.07 7.65
C GLY A 14 -21.19 1.67 8.32
N TYR A 15 -21.14 0.56 9.04
CA TYR A 15 -19.93 0.10 9.74
C TYR A 15 -18.92 -0.64 8.84
N GLY A 16 -19.37 -1.31 7.78
CA GLY A 16 -18.48 -2.04 6.87
C GLY A 16 -17.43 -1.15 6.21
N LEU A 17 -17.83 0.07 5.81
CA LEU A 17 -16.94 1.10 5.26
C LEU A 17 -15.89 1.57 6.28
N TYR A 18 -16.19 1.60 7.57
CA TYR A 18 -15.23 1.96 8.61
C TYR A 18 -14.16 0.90 8.83
N VAL A 19 -14.55 -0.38 8.86
CA VAL A 19 -13.61 -1.50 9.04
C VAL A 19 -12.68 -1.61 7.84
N TRP A 20 -13.26 -1.62 6.63
CA TRP A 20 -12.50 -1.65 5.40
C TRP A 20 -11.69 -0.39 5.17
N GLY A 21 -12.20 0.79 5.55
CA GLY A 21 -11.46 2.04 5.51
C GLY A 21 -10.24 2.02 6.42
N SER A 22 -10.38 1.53 7.66
CA SER A 22 -9.26 1.43 8.61
C SER A 22 -8.20 0.42 8.15
N PHE A 23 -8.62 -0.75 7.66
CA PHE A 23 -7.72 -1.75 7.07
C PHE A 23 -7.04 -1.23 5.79
N GLY A 24 -7.80 -0.51 4.97
CA GLY A 24 -7.30 0.15 3.76
C GLY A 24 -6.24 1.20 4.09
N ILE A 25 -6.49 2.05 5.09
CA ILE A 25 -5.53 3.07 5.55
C ILE A 25 -4.27 2.41 6.12
N CYS A 26 -4.39 1.37 6.94
CA CYS A 26 -3.23 0.63 7.45
C CYS A 26 -2.41 0.00 6.33
N THR A 27 -3.06 -0.64 5.36
CA THR A 27 -2.40 -1.25 4.20
C THR A 27 -1.73 -0.17 3.34
N LEU A 28 -2.39 0.96 3.14
CA LEU A 28 -1.87 2.11 2.39
C LEU A 28 -0.63 2.68 3.08
N ALA A 29 -0.66 2.87 4.41
CA ALA A 29 0.48 3.34 5.19
C ALA A 29 1.68 2.38 5.08
N MET A 30 1.44 1.07 5.21
CA MET A 30 2.47 0.04 5.08
C MET A 30 3.07 -0.02 3.66
N ILE A 31 2.33 0.37 2.62
CA ILE A 31 2.82 0.42 1.23
C ILE A 31 3.54 1.75 0.93
N ILE A 32 3.10 2.86 1.52
CA ILE A 32 3.69 4.18 1.27
C ILE A 32 5.17 4.23 1.71
N GLU A 33 5.50 3.69 2.88
CA GLU A 33 6.87 3.65 3.39
C GLU A 33 7.86 2.96 2.43
N PRO A 34 7.64 1.69 2.00
CA PRO A 34 8.52 1.02 1.05
C PRO A 34 8.46 1.66 -0.33
N TRP A 35 7.35 2.27 -0.75
CA TRP A 35 7.27 2.94 -2.05
C TRP A 35 8.19 4.17 -2.12
N ILE A 36 8.19 5.00 -1.08
CA ILE A 36 9.10 6.15 -0.95
C ILE A 36 10.55 5.68 -0.83
N LEU A 37 10.81 4.64 -0.04
CA LEU A 37 12.14 4.08 0.15
C LEU A 37 12.69 3.45 -1.14
N ASN A 38 11.87 2.76 -1.92
CA ASN A 38 12.27 2.21 -3.22
C ASN A 38 12.58 3.33 -4.20
N SER A 39 11.78 4.39 -4.23
CA SER A 39 12.03 5.55 -5.09
C SER A 39 13.39 6.21 -4.79
N ARG A 40 13.79 6.26 -3.51
CA ARG A 40 15.12 6.72 -3.10
C ARG A 40 16.23 5.72 -3.44
N SER A 41 16.02 4.43 -3.21
CA SER A 41 16.99 3.38 -3.54
C SER A 41 17.33 3.35 -5.03
N GLN A 42 16.37 3.63 -5.91
CA GLN A 42 16.65 3.74 -7.35
C GLN A 42 17.53 4.94 -7.70
N LYS A 43 17.45 6.05 -6.94
CA LYS A 43 18.35 7.20 -7.11
C LYS A 43 19.77 6.87 -6.66
N ILE A 44 19.92 6.19 -5.53
CA ILE A 44 21.24 5.79 -5.00
C ILE A 44 21.91 4.76 -5.92
N LYS A 45 21.19 3.74 -6.39
CA LYS A 45 21.72 2.77 -7.37
C LYS A 45 22.21 3.45 -8.66
N ARG A 46 21.51 4.47 -9.14
CA ARG A 46 21.93 5.28 -10.31
C ARG A 46 23.19 6.09 -10.03
N GLN A 47 23.39 6.58 -8.81
CA GLN A 47 24.61 7.29 -8.41
C GLN A 47 25.80 6.34 -8.25
N VAL A 48 25.61 5.19 -7.60
CA VAL A 48 26.68 4.18 -7.46
C VAL A 48 27.10 3.61 -8.81
N LYS A 49 26.16 3.38 -9.75
CA LYS A 49 26.49 2.97 -11.12
C LYS A 49 27.31 4.02 -11.89
N ARG A 50 27.12 5.31 -11.58
CA ARG A 50 27.92 6.40 -12.17
C ARG A 50 29.33 6.49 -11.56
N LEU A 51 29.49 6.12 -10.29
CA LEU A 51 30.77 6.15 -9.58
C LEU A 51 31.62 4.89 -9.84
N GLY A 52 31.00 3.71 -9.90
CA GLY A 52 31.69 2.43 -10.18
C GLY A 52 31.88 2.10 -11.67
N GLY A 53 31.48 3.00 -12.56
CA GLY A 53 31.62 2.87 -14.02
C GLY A 53 32.60 3.88 -14.63
N GLN A 54 33.48 4.45 -13.82
CA GLN A 54 34.58 5.28 -14.33
C GLN A 54 35.76 4.35 -14.67
N PRO A 55 36.15 4.24 -15.96
CA PRO A 55 37.23 3.36 -16.42
C PRO A 55 38.60 3.77 -15.89
#